data_AF-Q9PQA6-F1
#
_entry.id   AF-Q9PQA6-F1
#
_cell.length_a   1.000
_cell.length_b   1.000
_cell.length_c   1.000
_cell.angle_alpha   90.00
_cell.angle_beta   90.00
_cell.angle_gamma   90.00
#
_symmetry.space_group_name_H-M   'P 1'
#
loop_
_entity.id
_entity.type
_entity.pdbx_description
1 polymer ?
#
loop_
_entity_poly.entity_id
_entity_poly.type
_entity_poly.pdbx_seq_one_letter_code
_entity_poly.pdbx_strand_id
1 'polypeptide(L)'
;MINNLFKTKNYYISFLILATSIACCFYYNNFWILIVNICQFYWLYSIKFNYKIIILIIIFSALCIILCLLIHKDFNIHFLVINIEKKYNYSLRTQILIYLSKKYSNENTLMLIKLMIFNEKINSDFKQILYDLNIAHLFIVSGLHLNLFILIINKIFSKRWPKTSFLIGILFLLFYGYLLEFSIGFIRVFIMHILSIKFFQKISKMDKLAISGMLIGCLSIYNLSILSFIFAYLALFCIYLINIFIKNNSVLKNIYINLYILSITFVISINLNQKINFLSIVFGYVMNLPILFVYQILFWLMFIPHFELILDLFTNTLVKSIYFISEIDASILIKAYVKIVTIFYTTIWITTSLWIYYKKILKKV
;
A
#
# COMPACT_ATOMS: atom_id res chain seq x y z
N MET A 1 12.93 16.01 -38.52
CA MET A 1 11.86 15.03 -38.22
C MET A 1 12.12 14.30 -36.88
N ILE A 2 12.49 15.03 -35.82
CA ILE A 2 12.77 14.51 -34.46
C ILE A 2 12.00 15.39 -33.48
N ASN A 3 10.67 15.27 -33.45
CA ASN A 3 9.84 16.14 -32.60
C ASN A 3 8.74 15.40 -31.81
N ASN A 4 8.85 14.08 -31.63
CA ASN A 4 7.79 13.31 -30.93
C ASN A 4 8.26 12.31 -29.86
N LEU A 5 9.54 12.28 -29.50
CA LEU A 5 10.06 11.33 -28.48
C LEU A 5 10.08 11.87 -27.04
N PHE A 6 9.86 13.18 -26.84
CA PHE A 6 9.74 13.78 -25.51
C PHE A 6 8.28 13.94 -25.06
N LYS A 7 7.54 12.82 -25.02
CA LYS A 7 6.41 12.68 -24.08
C LYS A 7 6.98 12.29 -22.72
N THR A 8 7.34 13.29 -21.95
CA THR A 8 7.78 13.22 -20.55
C THR A 8 6.65 12.64 -19.68
N LYS A 9 6.75 11.33 -19.41
CA LYS A 9 5.73 10.48 -18.77
C LYS A 9 5.83 10.36 -17.23
N ASN A 10 6.54 11.28 -16.55
CA ASN A 10 6.93 11.08 -15.14
C ASN A 10 6.68 12.29 -14.22
N TYR A 11 5.93 13.31 -14.66
CA TYR A 11 5.77 14.55 -13.89
C TYR A 11 5.01 14.38 -12.58
N TYR A 12 3.99 13.53 -12.59
CA TYR A 12 3.14 13.32 -11.41
C TYR A 12 3.88 12.69 -10.24
N ILE A 13 4.91 11.88 -10.53
CA ILE A 13 5.73 11.22 -9.51
C ILE A 13 6.50 12.27 -8.72
N SER A 14 7.15 13.21 -9.40
CA SER A 14 7.87 14.31 -8.75
C SER A 14 6.93 15.18 -7.91
N PHE A 15 5.66 15.33 -8.32
CA PHE A 15 4.65 16.03 -7.53
C PHE A 15 4.19 15.26 -6.29
N LEU A 16 3.98 13.95 -6.39
CA LEU A 16 3.67 13.11 -5.23
C LEU A 16 4.79 13.20 -4.20
N ILE A 17 6.02 13.04 -4.68
CA ILE A 17 7.26 13.14 -3.93
C ILE A 17 7.32 14.49 -3.19
N LEU A 18 7.13 15.61 -3.88
CA LEU A 18 7.09 16.93 -3.24
C LEU A 18 5.98 17.07 -2.19
N ALA A 19 4.75 16.64 -2.50
CA ALA A 19 3.65 16.68 -1.55
C ALA A 19 3.93 15.86 -0.29
N THR A 20 4.47 14.64 -0.43
CA THR A 20 4.85 13.79 0.71
C THR A 20 5.97 14.41 1.54
N SER A 21 6.92 15.09 0.90
CA SER A 21 8.03 15.73 1.61
C SER A 21 7.60 16.92 2.45
N ILE A 22 6.69 17.75 1.93
CA ILE A 22 6.12 18.88 2.66
C ILE A 22 5.31 18.35 3.85
N ALA A 23 4.46 17.35 3.65
CA ALA A 23 3.71 16.71 4.72
C ALA A 23 4.61 16.11 5.81
N CYS A 24 5.70 15.45 5.41
CA CYS A 24 6.68 14.90 6.36
C CYS A 24 7.43 16.00 7.13
N CYS A 25 7.77 17.12 6.49
CA CYS A 25 8.43 18.24 7.17
C CYS A 25 7.55 18.84 8.27
N PHE A 26 6.26 19.05 8.00
CA PHE A 26 5.33 19.59 8.99
C PHE A 26 5.02 18.61 10.13
N TYR A 27 4.96 17.31 9.84
CA TYR A 27 4.61 16.31 10.86
C TYR A 27 5.80 15.93 11.76
N TYR A 28 6.98 15.77 11.17
CA TYR A 28 8.19 15.34 11.89
C TYR A 28 9.09 16.50 12.32
N ASN A 29 8.69 17.76 12.07
CA ASN A 29 9.51 18.96 12.27
C ASN A 29 10.91 18.84 11.65
N ASN A 30 11.05 18.07 10.56
CA ASN A 30 12.33 17.72 9.98
C ASN A 30 12.52 18.40 8.62
N PHE A 31 12.98 19.65 8.65
CA PHE A 31 13.20 20.49 7.46
C PHE A 31 14.33 19.98 6.55
N TRP A 32 15.18 19.06 7.00
CA TRP A 32 16.21 18.44 6.16
C TRP A 32 15.61 17.70 4.95
N ILE A 33 14.38 17.20 5.08
CA ILE A 33 13.65 16.53 3.99
C ILE A 33 13.36 17.50 2.83
N LEU A 34 13.11 18.80 3.11
CA LEU A 34 12.94 19.82 2.07
C LEU A 34 14.26 20.14 1.35
N ILE A 35 15.38 20.11 2.07
CA ILE A 35 16.72 20.35 1.51
C ILE A 35 17.10 19.25 0.51
N VAL A 36 16.79 17.99 0.82
CA VAL A 36 17.01 16.86 -0.10
C VAL A 36 16.21 17.01 -1.41
N ASN A 37 15.11 17.78 -1.37
CA ASN A 37 14.26 18.01 -2.54
C ASN A 37 14.61 19.25 -3.36
N ILE A 38 15.64 20.01 -2.96
CA ILE A 38 16.14 21.14 -3.75
C ILE A 38 16.52 20.70 -5.16
N CYS A 39 17.13 19.52 -5.32
CA CYS A 39 17.45 18.96 -6.64
C CYS A 39 16.19 18.66 -7.47
N GLN A 40 15.08 18.28 -6.85
CA GLN A 40 13.80 18.05 -7.54
C GLN A 40 13.07 19.35 -7.85
N PHE A 41 13.14 20.36 -6.97
CA PHE A 41 12.68 21.72 -7.26
C PHE A 41 13.45 22.32 -8.43
N TYR A 42 14.78 22.19 -8.44
CA TYR A 42 15.62 22.60 -9.55
C TYR A 42 15.33 21.81 -10.83
N TRP A 43 15.04 20.50 -10.71
CA TRP A 43 14.58 19.68 -11.84
C TRP A 43 13.24 20.18 -12.41
N LEU A 44 12.26 20.49 -11.57
CA LEU A 44 10.98 21.08 -11.98
C LEU A 44 11.17 22.45 -12.63
N TYR A 45 12.02 23.30 -12.05
CA TYR A 45 12.34 24.63 -12.56
C TYR A 45 13.05 24.59 -13.92
N SER A 46 13.95 23.63 -14.14
CA SER A 46 14.76 23.48 -15.36
C SER A 46 14.05 22.81 -16.54
N ILE A 47 12.76 22.49 -16.42
CA ILE A 47 11.94 21.99 -17.51
C ILE A 47 11.15 23.19 -18.04
N LYS A 48 11.21 23.47 -19.35
CA LYS A 48 10.33 24.44 -20.02
C LYS A 48 8.88 23.97 -19.86
N PHE A 49 8.29 24.28 -18.71
CA PHE A 49 7.00 23.74 -18.28
C PHE A 49 5.87 24.58 -18.84
N ASN A 50 4.80 23.88 -19.23
CA ASN A 50 3.50 24.47 -19.50
C ASN A 50 2.97 25.07 -18.18
N TYR A 51 2.80 26.40 -18.13
CA TYR A 51 2.32 27.16 -16.96
C TYR A 51 1.07 26.55 -16.30
N LYS A 52 0.22 25.87 -17.08
CA LYS A 52 -0.95 25.13 -16.60
C LYS A 52 -0.62 24.09 -15.53
N ILE A 53 0.54 23.45 -15.61
CA ILE A 53 0.97 22.45 -14.63
C ILE A 53 1.51 23.12 -13.37
N ILE A 54 2.23 24.26 -13.48
CA ILE A 54 2.69 25.03 -12.30
C ILE A 54 1.51 25.56 -11.50
N ILE A 55 0.50 26.07 -12.19
CA ILE A 55 -0.76 26.48 -11.57
C ILE A 55 -1.41 25.28 -10.86
N LEU A 56 -1.42 24.10 -11.47
CA LEU A 56 -1.94 22.89 -10.83
C LEU A 56 -1.14 22.48 -9.58
N ILE A 57 0.20 22.66 -9.57
CA ILE A 57 1.04 22.43 -8.39
C ILE A 57 0.68 23.40 -7.28
N ILE A 58 0.67 24.70 -7.59
CA ILE A 58 0.41 25.76 -6.61
C ILE A 58 -0.99 25.57 -6.03
N ILE A 59 -1.99 25.32 -6.88
CA ILE A 59 -3.35 25.02 -6.46
C ILE A 59 -3.36 23.76 -5.60
N PHE A 60 -2.76 22.66 -6.03
CA PHE A 60 -2.77 21.41 -5.25
C PHE A 60 -2.05 21.56 -3.91
N SER A 61 -0.89 22.23 -3.86
CA SER A 61 -0.16 22.50 -2.63
C SER A 61 -0.93 23.45 -1.70
N ALA A 62 -1.58 24.48 -2.26
CA ALA A 62 -2.43 25.40 -1.49
C ALA A 62 -3.67 24.65 -0.96
N LEU A 63 -4.29 23.79 -1.76
CA LEU A 63 -5.39 22.93 -1.35
C LEU A 63 -4.94 21.99 -0.24
N CYS A 64 -3.76 21.36 -0.36
CA CYS A 64 -3.18 20.54 0.69
C CYS A 64 -2.96 21.34 1.98
N ILE A 65 -2.42 22.55 1.91
CA ILE A 65 -2.19 23.43 3.08
C ILE A 65 -3.52 23.87 3.70
N ILE A 66 -4.51 24.26 2.89
CA ILE A 66 -5.85 24.63 3.34
C ILE A 66 -6.51 23.41 4.02
N LEU A 67 -6.38 22.22 3.44
CA LEU A 67 -6.87 20.98 4.04
C LEU A 67 -6.11 20.65 5.34
N CYS A 68 -4.79 20.89 5.44
CA CYS A 68 -4.04 20.74 6.69
C CYS A 68 -4.61 21.62 7.82
N LEU A 69 -5.04 22.84 7.48
CA LEU A 69 -5.52 23.85 8.42
C LEU A 69 -7.00 23.68 8.78
N LEU A 70 -7.83 23.24 7.83
CA LEU A 70 -9.28 23.11 8.01
C LEU A 70 -9.71 21.73 8.50
N ILE A 71 -8.98 20.67 8.14
CA ILE A 71 -9.37 19.29 8.43
C ILE A 71 -8.72 18.84 9.75
N HIS A 72 -9.58 18.53 10.73
CA HIS A 72 -9.16 17.92 11.99
C HIS A 72 -8.33 16.65 11.72
N LYS A 73 -7.30 16.40 12.53
CA LYS A 73 -6.39 15.23 12.39
C LYS A 73 -7.12 13.89 12.17
N ASP A 74 -8.35 13.78 12.66
CA ASP A 74 -9.14 12.55 12.69
C ASP A 74 -10.12 12.40 11.51
N PHE A 75 -10.24 13.40 10.63
CA PHE A 75 -11.14 13.29 9.49
C PHE A 75 -10.59 12.28 8.48
N ASN A 76 -11.26 11.14 8.42
CA ASN A 76 -11.06 10.11 7.42
C ASN A 76 -12.43 9.57 6.99
N ILE A 77 -12.51 8.91 5.84
CA ILE A 77 -13.76 8.30 5.35
C ILE A 77 -14.37 7.37 6.42
N HIS A 78 -13.52 6.68 7.18
CA HIS A 78 -13.90 5.91 8.36
C HIS A 78 -14.72 6.70 9.39
N PHE A 79 -14.31 7.93 9.71
CA PHE A 79 -15.02 8.80 10.66
C PHE A 79 -16.43 9.15 10.16
N LEU A 80 -16.59 9.40 8.85
CA LEU A 80 -17.90 9.62 8.25
C LEU A 80 -18.79 8.39 8.36
N VAL A 81 -18.25 7.20 8.07
CA VAL A 81 -18.99 5.93 8.17
C VAL A 81 -19.43 5.68 9.60
N ILE A 82 -18.54 5.81 10.59
CA ILE A 82 -18.89 5.65 12.01
C ILE A 82 -20.00 6.62 12.42
N ASN A 83 -19.91 7.89 12.01
CA ASN A 83 -20.92 8.87 12.38
C ASN A 83 -22.30 8.54 11.78
N ILE A 84 -22.34 8.02 10.56
CA ILE A 84 -23.59 7.53 9.94
C ILE A 84 -24.11 6.32 10.73
N GLU A 85 -23.27 5.34 11.04
CA GLU A 85 -23.68 4.15 11.81
C GLU A 85 -24.19 4.50 13.19
N LYS A 86 -23.52 5.43 13.90
CA LYS A 86 -23.96 5.95 15.20
C LYS A 86 -25.31 6.67 15.10
N LYS A 87 -25.55 7.42 14.03
CA LYS A 87 -26.82 8.12 13.81
C LYS A 87 -27.98 7.13 13.66
N TYR A 88 -27.75 5.98 13.03
CA TYR A 88 -28.78 4.98 12.76
C TYR A 88 -28.78 3.79 13.74
N ASN A 89 -27.89 3.79 14.75
CA ASN A 89 -27.68 2.67 15.69
C ASN A 89 -27.56 1.29 15.02
N TYR A 90 -27.01 1.26 13.82
CA TYR A 90 -26.92 0.06 13.00
C TYR A 90 -25.62 0.06 12.20
N SER A 91 -24.85 -1.03 12.32
CA SER A 91 -23.66 -1.28 11.51
C SER A 91 -23.73 -2.69 10.93
N LEU A 92 -23.88 -2.79 9.61
CA LEU A 92 -23.86 -4.07 8.90
C LEU A 92 -22.57 -4.84 9.20
N ARG A 93 -21.43 -4.14 9.27
CA ARG A 93 -20.13 -4.72 9.62
C ARG A 93 -20.18 -5.41 11.00
N THR A 94 -20.73 -4.75 12.02
CA THR A 94 -20.85 -5.36 13.36
C THR A 94 -21.77 -6.58 13.35
N GLN A 95 -22.87 -6.55 12.59
CA GLN A 95 -23.78 -7.70 12.48
C GLN A 95 -23.12 -8.90 11.81
N ILE A 96 -22.34 -8.66 10.75
CA ILE A 96 -21.56 -9.71 10.09
C ILE A 96 -20.55 -10.32 11.07
N LEU A 97 -19.84 -9.49 11.85
CA LEU A 97 -18.89 -9.98 12.86
C LEU A 97 -19.58 -10.81 13.96
N ILE A 98 -20.76 -10.38 14.42
CA ILE A 98 -21.57 -11.15 15.38
C ILE A 98 -22.00 -12.50 14.77
N TYR A 99 -22.47 -12.51 13.53
CA TYR A 99 -22.82 -13.74 12.82
C TYR A 99 -21.62 -14.68 12.71
N LEU A 100 -20.46 -14.18 12.27
CA LEU A 100 -19.24 -14.97 12.12
C LEU A 100 -18.74 -15.51 13.46
N SER A 101 -18.84 -14.73 14.55
CA SER A 101 -18.48 -15.19 15.90
C SER A 101 -19.39 -16.30 16.42
N LYS A 102 -20.65 -16.35 16.00
CA LYS A 102 -21.57 -17.45 16.33
C LYS A 102 -21.35 -18.68 15.46
N LYS A 103 -20.95 -18.48 14.21
CA LYS A 103 -20.73 -19.55 13.23
C LYS A 103 -19.42 -20.30 13.49
N TYR A 104 -18.31 -19.59 13.71
CA TYR A 104 -17.00 -20.20 13.87
C TYR A 104 -16.64 -20.36 15.34
N SER A 105 -16.61 -21.60 15.83
CA SER A 105 -16.18 -21.94 17.19
C SER A 105 -14.65 -21.95 17.34
N ASN A 106 -13.92 -22.23 16.26
CA ASN A 106 -12.46 -22.21 16.28
C ASN A 106 -11.89 -20.78 16.38
N GLU A 107 -11.16 -20.53 17.47
CA GLU A 107 -10.55 -19.24 17.76
C GLU A 107 -9.56 -18.78 16.69
N ASN A 108 -8.75 -19.68 16.12
CA ASN A 108 -7.78 -19.33 15.08
C ASN A 108 -8.46 -18.85 13.80
N THR A 109 -9.56 -19.52 13.42
CA THR A 109 -10.33 -19.15 12.22
C THR A 109 -10.98 -17.79 12.43
N LEU A 110 -11.65 -17.58 13.56
CA LEU A 110 -12.26 -16.29 13.88
C LEU A 110 -11.23 -15.17 13.95
N MET A 111 -10.07 -15.44 14.59
CA MET A 111 -8.94 -14.52 14.68
C MET A 111 -8.46 -14.12 13.29
N LEU A 112 -8.16 -15.08 12.41
CA LEU A 112 -7.69 -14.78 11.06
C LEU A 112 -8.75 -14.08 10.20
N ILE A 113 -10.02 -14.43 10.34
CA ILE A 113 -11.11 -13.70 9.64
C ILE A 113 -11.12 -12.22 10.08
N LYS A 114 -11.11 -11.96 11.39
CA LYS A 114 -11.09 -10.58 11.92
C LYS A 114 -9.87 -9.80 11.46
N LEU A 115 -8.69 -10.41 11.53
CA LEU A 115 -7.42 -9.81 11.12
C LEU A 115 -7.37 -9.53 9.62
N MET A 116 -7.61 -10.57 8.81
CA MET A 116 -7.35 -10.56 7.36
C MET A 116 -8.51 -9.97 6.57
N ILE A 117 -9.77 -10.22 6.95
CA ILE A 117 -10.93 -9.76 6.18
C ILE A 117 -11.41 -8.40 6.65
N PHE A 118 -11.47 -8.19 7.98
CA PHE A 118 -12.06 -6.98 8.60
C PHE A 118 -11.02 -5.97 9.09
N ASN A 119 -9.73 -6.29 8.97
CA ASN A 119 -8.62 -5.45 9.43
C ASN A 119 -8.75 -5.04 10.91
N GLU A 120 -9.37 -5.89 11.74
CA GLU A 120 -9.47 -5.63 13.17
C GLU A 120 -8.12 -5.82 13.85
N LYS A 121 -7.79 -4.90 14.76
CA LYS A 121 -6.59 -5.01 15.59
C LYS A 121 -6.82 -6.10 16.62
N ILE A 122 -5.99 -7.14 16.57
CA ILE A 122 -6.05 -8.24 17.53
C ILE A 122 -5.06 -7.96 18.65
N ASN A 123 -5.53 -8.04 19.90
CA ASN A 123 -4.68 -7.97 21.09
C ASN A 123 -4.34 -9.41 21.52
N SER A 124 -3.50 -10.09 20.75
CA SER A 124 -3.06 -11.44 21.05
C SER A 124 -1.55 -11.57 20.87
N ASP A 125 -0.96 -12.56 21.53
CA ASP A 125 0.46 -12.93 21.38
C ASP A 125 0.81 -13.24 19.91
N PHE A 126 -0.17 -13.73 19.15
CA PHE A 126 -0.04 -13.95 17.72
C PHE A 126 0.38 -12.68 16.97
N LYS A 127 -0.16 -11.50 17.32
CA LYS A 127 0.23 -10.24 16.70
C LYS A 127 1.71 -9.92 16.95
N GLN A 128 2.20 -10.19 18.14
CA GLN A 128 3.61 -9.99 18.47
C GLN A 128 4.50 -10.93 17.64
N ILE A 129 4.11 -12.19 17.51
CA ILE A 129 4.79 -13.16 16.66
C ILE A 129 4.85 -12.70 15.20
N LEU A 130 3.75 -12.17 14.66
CA LEU A 130 3.73 -11.63 13.30
C LEU A 130 4.71 -10.46 13.11
N TYR A 131 4.88 -9.63 14.15
CA TYR A 131 5.85 -8.54 14.14
C TYR A 131 7.28 -9.05 14.26
N ASP A 132 7.56 -9.96 15.18
CA ASP A 132 8.90 -10.52 15.40
C ASP A 132 9.41 -11.26 14.14
N LEU A 133 8.50 -11.91 13.42
CA LEU A 133 8.77 -12.55 12.13
C LEU A 133 8.76 -11.58 10.93
N ASN A 134 8.46 -10.30 11.14
CA ASN A 134 8.25 -9.26 10.10
C ASN A 134 7.22 -9.61 9.02
N ILE A 135 6.28 -10.50 9.30
CA ILE A 135 5.23 -10.93 8.37
C ILE A 135 3.88 -10.22 8.59
N ALA A 136 3.76 -9.37 9.61
CA ALA A 136 2.53 -8.62 9.91
C ALA A 136 1.95 -7.85 8.70
N HIS A 137 2.82 -7.31 7.85
CA HIS A 137 2.42 -6.59 6.64
C HIS A 137 1.73 -7.47 5.59
N LEU A 138 1.94 -8.80 5.62
CA LEU A 138 1.28 -9.76 4.73
C LEU A 138 -0.19 -9.99 5.13
N PHE A 139 -0.51 -9.81 6.41
CA PHE A 139 -1.86 -10.01 6.95
C PHE A 139 -2.73 -8.75 6.87
N ILE A 140 -2.12 -7.57 6.90
CA ILE A 140 -2.83 -6.32 6.64
C ILE A 140 -3.33 -6.34 5.20
N VAL A 141 -4.58 -5.94 4.98
CA VAL A 141 -5.19 -5.97 3.64
C VAL A 141 -4.45 -5.04 2.69
N SER A 142 -3.51 -5.64 1.97
CA SER A 142 -2.74 -4.97 0.94
C SER A 142 -3.57 -4.84 -0.34
N GLY A 143 -3.21 -3.89 -1.19
CA GLY A 143 -3.85 -3.77 -2.50
C GLY A 143 -3.64 -4.96 -3.43
N LEU A 144 -2.72 -5.87 -3.10
CA LEU A 144 -2.52 -7.11 -3.85
C LEU A 144 -3.71 -8.05 -3.68
N HIS A 145 -4.21 -8.21 -2.45
CA HIS A 145 -5.41 -9.01 -2.15
C HIS A 145 -6.63 -8.51 -2.93
N LEU A 146 -6.86 -7.20 -2.91
CA LEU A 146 -7.96 -6.55 -3.62
C LEU A 146 -7.83 -6.70 -5.15
N ASN A 147 -6.61 -6.54 -5.68
CA ASN A 147 -6.37 -6.71 -7.11
C ASN A 147 -6.63 -8.14 -7.58
N LEU A 148 -6.40 -9.16 -6.75
CA LEU A 148 -6.74 -10.54 -7.11
C LEU A 148 -8.24 -10.75 -7.24
N PHE A 149 -9.06 -10.18 -6.34
CA PHE A 149 -10.51 -10.22 -6.51
C PHE A 149 -10.94 -9.58 -7.83
N ILE A 150 -10.40 -8.40 -8.15
CA ILE A 150 -10.68 -7.72 -9.42
C ILE A 150 -10.25 -8.59 -10.61
N LEU A 151 -9.09 -9.27 -10.53
CA LEU A 151 -8.63 -10.19 -11.57
C LEU A 151 -9.57 -11.39 -11.74
N ILE A 152 -10.07 -11.97 -10.65
CA ILE A 152 -11.05 -13.07 -10.68
C ILE A 152 -12.36 -12.60 -11.33
N ILE A 153 -12.90 -11.46 -10.89
CA ILE A 153 -14.11 -10.83 -11.46
C ILE A 153 -13.92 -10.58 -12.96
N ASN A 154 -12.79 -9.99 -13.36
CA ASN A 154 -12.49 -9.75 -14.76
C ASN A 154 -12.37 -11.05 -15.56
N LYS A 155 -11.73 -12.08 -15.03
CA LYS A 155 -11.60 -13.37 -15.72
C LYS A 155 -12.97 -14.01 -15.98
N ILE A 156 -13.92 -13.86 -15.06
CA ILE A 156 -15.28 -14.41 -15.18
C ILE A 156 -16.12 -13.58 -16.16
N PHE A 157 -16.15 -12.25 -16.02
CA PHE A 157 -17.12 -11.39 -16.72
C PHE A 157 -16.55 -10.60 -17.90
N SER A 158 -15.25 -10.23 -17.90
CA SER A 158 -14.73 -9.23 -18.84
C SER A 158 -14.68 -9.72 -20.29
N LYS A 159 -14.58 -11.05 -20.51
CA LYS A 159 -14.57 -11.62 -21.87
C LYS A 159 -15.89 -11.38 -22.61
N ARG A 160 -17.02 -11.49 -21.91
CA ARG A 160 -18.36 -11.37 -22.51
C ARG A 160 -18.97 -9.98 -22.29
N TRP A 161 -18.76 -9.40 -21.10
CA TRP A 161 -19.39 -8.14 -20.70
C TRP A 161 -18.41 -7.21 -19.95
N PRO A 162 -17.54 -6.48 -20.67
CA PRO A 162 -16.50 -5.65 -20.05
C PRO A 162 -17.07 -4.48 -19.22
N LYS A 163 -18.20 -3.89 -19.62
CA LYS A 163 -18.87 -2.83 -18.85
C LYS A 163 -19.45 -3.39 -17.54
N THR A 164 -20.10 -4.55 -17.60
CA THR A 164 -20.66 -5.24 -16.44
C THR A 164 -19.58 -5.67 -15.47
N SER A 165 -18.47 -6.22 -15.98
CA SER A 165 -17.29 -6.58 -15.18
C SER A 165 -16.74 -5.39 -14.38
N PHE A 166 -16.65 -4.22 -15.02
CA PHE A 166 -16.22 -2.99 -14.35
C PHE A 166 -17.20 -2.53 -13.27
N LEU A 167 -18.50 -2.57 -13.55
CA LEU A 167 -19.54 -2.20 -12.58
C LEU A 167 -19.56 -3.14 -11.37
N ILE A 168 -19.49 -4.46 -11.61
CA ILE A 168 -19.37 -5.48 -10.55
C ILE A 168 -18.11 -5.22 -9.72
N GLY A 169 -16.98 -4.92 -10.37
CA GLY A 169 -15.73 -4.57 -9.68
C GLY A 169 -15.87 -3.36 -8.76
N ILE A 170 -16.55 -2.30 -9.21
CA ILE A 170 -16.84 -1.13 -8.38
C ILE A 170 -17.73 -1.48 -7.19
N LEU A 171 -18.84 -2.18 -7.42
CA LEU A 171 -19.78 -2.56 -6.37
C LEU A 171 -19.11 -3.46 -5.32
N PHE A 172 -18.32 -4.43 -5.78
CA PHE A 172 -17.52 -5.30 -4.92
C PHE A 172 -16.53 -4.48 -4.08
N LEU A 173 -15.79 -3.57 -4.69
CA LEU A 173 -14.84 -2.73 -3.99
C LEU A 173 -15.54 -1.83 -2.97
N LEU A 174 -16.69 -1.23 -3.29
CA LEU A 174 -17.43 -0.42 -2.32
C LEU A 174 -17.88 -1.25 -1.11
N PHE A 175 -18.46 -2.43 -1.35
CA PHE A 175 -18.87 -3.33 -0.29
C PHE A 175 -17.68 -3.76 0.59
N TYR A 176 -16.60 -4.23 -0.03
CA TYR A 176 -15.45 -4.70 0.71
C TYR A 176 -14.64 -3.55 1.36
N GLY A 177 -14.62 -2.39 0.72
CA GLY A 177 -14.07 -1.15 1.28
C GLY A 177 -14.79 -0.74 2.56
N TYR A 178 -16.11 -0.89 2.62
CA TYR A 178 -16.88 -0.69 3.84
C TYR A 178 -16.48 -1.68 4.95
N LEU A 179 -16.31 -2.97 4.63
CA LEU A 179 -15.84 -3.98 5.61
C LEU A 179 -14.43 -3.66 6.15
N LEU A 180 -13.59 -3.07 5.31
CA LEU A 180 -12.23 -2.62 5.63
C LEU A 180 -12.13 -1.21 6.20
N GLU A 181 -13.26 -0.57 6.52
CA GLU A 181 -13.28 0.80 7.04
C GLU A 181 -12.57 1.82 6.13
N PHE A 182 -12.60 1.58 4.82
CA PHE A 182 -11.94 2.41 3.81
C PHE A 182 -10.45 2.63 4.08
N SER A 183 -9.73 1.58 4.44
CA SER A 183 -8.27 1.64 4.63
C SER A 183 -7.53 2.27 3.42
N ILE A 184 -6.36 2.87 3.66
CA ILE A 184 -5.56 3.52 2.60
C ILE A 184 -5.20 2.54 1.48
N GLY A 185 -4.90 1.28 1.84
CA GLY A 185 -4.63 0.21 0.88
C GLY A 185 -5.80 -0.02 -0.07
N PHE A 186 -7.03 0.04 0.45
CA PHE A 186 -8.28 -0.01 -0.29
C PHE A 186 -8.47 1.21 -1.20
N ILE A 187 -8.42 2.43 -0.64
CA ILE A 187 -8.68 3.68 -1.38
C ILE A 187 -7.77 3.76 -2.62
N ARG A 188 -6.50 3.38 -2.47
CA ARG A 188 -5.56 3.31 -3.60
C ARG A 188 -6.05 2.38 -4.70
N VAL A 189 -6.45 1.14 -4.37
CA VAL A 189 -6.91 0.17 -5.38
C VAL A 189 -8.20 0.64 -6.03
N PHE A 190 -9.12 1.22 -5.26
CA PHE A 190 -10.35 1.81 -5.77
C PHE A 190 -10.07 2.91 -6.80
N ILE A 191 -9.20 3.87 -6.48
CA ILE A 191 -8.79 4.93 -7.41
C ILE A 191 -8.10 4.33 -8.65
N MET A 192 -7.17 3.39 -8.46
CA MET A 192 -6.46 2.75 -9.57
C MET A 192 -7.42 1.97 -10.50
N HIS A 193 -8.49 1.39 -9.95
CA HIS A 193 -9.53 0.74 -10.71
C HIS A 193 -10.33 1.76 -11.52
N ILE A 194 -10.72 2.91 -10.95
CA ILE A 194 -11.38 4.00 -11.69
C ILE A 194 -10.46 4.53 -12.81
N LEU A 195 -9.18 4.73 -12.54
CA LEU A 195 -8.19 5.15 -13.53
C LEU A 195 -7.90 4.09 -14.61
N SER A 196 -8.49 2.89 -14.52
CA SER A 196 -8.38 1.86 -15.57
C SER A 196 -9.37 2.06 -16.73
N ILE A 197 -10.37 2.95 -16.57
CA ILE A 197 -11.34 3.30 -17.62
C ILE A 197 -10.63 3.72 -18.92
N LYS A 198 -11.22 3.38 -20.07
CA LYS A 198 -10.68 3.64 -21.42
C LYS A 198 -10.14 5.07 -21.60
N PHE A 199 -10.83 6.06 -21.05
CA PHE A 199 -10.43 7.47 -21.09
C PHE A 199 -9.02 7.71 -20.49
N PHE A 200 -8.68 7.03 -19.41
CA PHE A 200 -7.41 7.16 -18.69
C PHE A 200 -6.35 6.13 -19.10
N GLN A 201 -6.60 5.31 -20.13
CA GLN A 201 -5.62 4.30 -20.60
C GLN A 201 -4.33 4.91 -21.14
N LYS A 202 -4.38 6.14 -21.65
CA LYS A 202 -3.20 6.86 -22.17
C LYS A 202 -2.24 7.30 -21.06
N ILE A 203 -2.68 7.30 -19.80
CA ILE A 203 -1.88 7.68 -18.63
C ILE A 203 -0.95 6.52 -18.26
N SER A 204 0.32 6.82 -17.96
CA SER A 204 1.29 5.79 -17.57
C SER A 204 0.93 5.16 -16.21
N LYS A 205 1.35 3.91 -15.96
CA LYS A 205 1.07 3.23 -14.68
C LYS A 205 1.62 4.01 -13.46
N MET A 206 2.77 4.66 -13.64
CA MET A 206 3.33 5.52 -12.59
C MET A 206 2.54 6.81 -12.39
N ASP A 207 2.09 7.43 -13.47
CA ASP A 207 1.27 8.64 -13.35
C ASP A 207 -0.05 8.32 -12.65
N LYS A 208 -0.66 7.15 -12.93
CA LYS A 208 -1.84 6.67 -12.20
C LYS A 208 -1.56 6.47 -10.71
N LEU A 209 -0.41 5.88 -10.38
CA LEU A 209 0.01 5.72 -8.99
C LEU A 209 0.17 7.09 -8.31
N ALA A 210 0.83 8.03 -8.97
CA ALA A 210 1.02 9.38 -8.43
C ALA A 210 -0.32 10.13 -8.25
N ILE A 211 -1.22 10.06 -9.23
CA ILE A 211 -2.58 10.61 -9.13
C ILE A 211 -3.32 9.97 -7.95
N SER A 212 -3.19 8.65 -7.76
CA SER A 212 -3.83 7.97 -6.62
C SER A 212 -3.31 8.46 -5.27
N GLY A 213 -2.00 8.69 -5.14
CA GLY A 213 -1.44 9.19 -3.89
C GLY A 213 -1.76 10.66 -3.65
N MET A 214 -1.84 11.47 -4.69
CA MET A 214 -2.34 12.85 -4.61
C MET A 214 -3.78 12.89 -4.11
N LEU A 215 -4.67 12.10 -4.71
CA LEU A 215 -6.07 12.03 -4.29
C LEU A 215 -6.21 11.58 -2.84
N ILE A 216 -5.40 10.62 -2.39
CA ILE A 216 -5.35 10.22 -0.97
C ILE A 216 -4.88 11.37 -0.07
N GLY A 217 -3.86 12.12 -0.49
CA GLY A 217 -3.41 13.32 0.22
C GLY A 217 -4.46 14.42 0.30
N CYS A 218 -5.30 14.57 -0.74
CA CYS A 218 -6.45 15.48 -0.73
C CYS A 218 -7.57 15.05 0.22
N LEU A 219 -7.74 13.75 0.47
CA LEU A 219 -8.73 13.28 1.44
C LEU A 219 -8.33 13.65 2.87
N SER A 220 -7.03 13.50 3.18
CA SER A 220 -6.42 14.03 4.39
C SER A 220 -4.90 14.00 4.20
N ILE A 221 -4.24 15.13 4.46
CA ILE A 221 -2.78 15.22 4.37
C ILE A 221 -2.09 14.23 5.32
N TYR A 222 -2.71 13.95 6.46
CA TYR A 222 -2.19 13.06 7.48
C TYR A 222 -2.08 11.63 6.96
N ASN A 223 -2.90 11.24 5.97
CA ASN A 223 -2.80 9.94 5.32
C ASN A 223 -1.46 9.72 4.61
N LEU A 224 -0.77 10.78 4.18
CA LEU A 224 0.57 10.66 3.57
C LEU A 224 1.63 10.23 4.58
N SER A 225 1.42 10.50 5.87
CA SER A 225 2.35 10.16 6.95
C SER A 225 2.11 8.77 7.55
N ILE A 226 0.96 8.16 7.28
CA ILE A 226 0.61 6.84 7.82
C ILE A 226 1.55 5.78 7.23
N LEU A 227 2.06 4.90 8.08
CA LEU A 227 3.03 3.87 7.70
C LEU A 227 2.53 2.98 6.55
N SER A 228 1.24 2.64 6.56
CA SER A 228 0.58 1.88 5.50
C SER A 228 0.63 2.59 4.14
N PHE A 229 0.57 3.93 4.10
CA PHE A 229 0.75 4.70 2.86
C PHE A 229 2.20 4.62 2.40
N ILE A 230 3.15 4.97 3.28
CA ILE A 230 4.59 4.99 2.99
C ILE A 230 5.03 3.63 2.43
N PHE A 231 4.67 2.55 3.13
CA PHE A 231 4.98 1.18 2.73
C PHE A 231 4.42 0.84 1.34
N ALA A 232 3.13 1.10 1.14
CA ALA A 232 2.41 0.68 -0.05
C ALA A 232 2.86 1.43 -1.32
N TYR A 233 3.24 2.70 -1.19
CA TYR A 233 3.73 3.52 -2.31
C TYR A 233 5.22 3.30 -2.58
N LEU A 234 6.06 3.15 -1.56
CA LEU A 234 7.48 2.83 -1.74
C LEU A 234 7.68 1.47 -2.39
N ALA A 235 6.94 0.44 -1.95
CA ALA A 235 7.03 -0.89 -2.54
C ALA A 235 6.68 -0.88 -4.04
N LEU A 236 5.57 -0.21 -4.42
CA LEU A 236 5.17 -0.09 -5.83
C LEU A 236 6.15 0.72 -6.67
N PHE A 237 6.70 1.78 -6.09
CA PHE A 237 7.73 2.58 -6.73
C PHE A 237 8.99 1.75 -7.02
N CYS A 238 9.43 0.92 -6.07
CA CYS A 238 10.60 0.05 -6.24
C CYS A 238 10.36 -1.06 -7.26
N ILE A 239 9.21 -1.71 -7.20
CA ILE A 239 8.78 -2.68 -8.22
C ILE A 239 8.87 -2.03 -9.60
N TYR A 240 8.41 -0.79 -9.75
CA TYR A 240 8.46 -0.11 -11.03
C TYR A 240 9.90 0.25 -11.46
N LEU A 241 10.73 0.76 -10.55
CA LEU A 241 12.12 1.07 -10.86
C LEU A 241 12.87 -0.17 -11.36
N ILE A 242 12.76 -1.29 -10.66
CA ILE A 242 13.44 -2.53 -11.03
C ILE A 242 12.90 -3.07 -12.36
N ASN A 243 11.60 -2.91 -12.61
CA ASN A 243 11.00 -3.24 -13.90
C ASN A 243 11.58 -2.44 -15.08
N ILE A 244 12.10 -1.23 -14.86
CA ILE A 244 12.79 -0.45 -15.89
C ILE A 244 14.20 -1.00 -16.14
N PHE A 245 14.94 -1.30 -15.06
CA PHE A 245 16.36 -1.68 -15.15
C PHE A 245 16.56 -3.13 -15.62
N ILE A 246 15.72 -4.05 -15.14
CA ILE A 246 15.87 -5.48 -15.42
C ILE A 246 14.80 -5.89 -16.44
N LYS A 247 15.21 -5.94 -17.71
CA LYS A 247 14.36 -6.33 -18.84
C LYS A 247 14.25 -7.85 -19.03
N ASN A 248 15.27 -8.65 -18.68
CA ASN A 248 15.29 -10.10 -18.95
C ASN A 248 15.51 -10.97 -17.71
N ASN A 249 14.91 -12.16 -17.77
CA ASN A 249 14.79 -13.26 -16.79
C ASN A 249 13.77 -13.06 -15.66
N SER A 250 12.69 -13.85 -15.71
CA SER A 250 11.52 -13.77 -14.81
C SER A 250 11.87 -14.08 -13.34
N VAL A 251 12.81 -14.99 -13.09
CA VAL A 251 13.15 -15.44 -11.72
C VAL A 251 14.11 -14.47 -11.02
N LEU A 252 15.25 -14.15 -11.64
CA LEU A 252 16.24 -13.21 -11.09
C LEU A 252 15.60 -11.84 -10.81
N LYS A 253 14.77 -11.36 -11.73
CA LYS A 253 14.03 -10.11 -11.55
C LYS A 253 13.13 -10.13 -10.31
N ASN A 254 12.42 -11.24 -10.07
CA ASN A 254 11.57 -11.38 -8.88
C ASN A 254 12.42 -11.42 -7.60
N ILE A 255 13.58 -12.08 -7.63
CA ILE A 255 14.54 -12.08 -6.51
C ILE A 255 14.99 -10.65 -6.20
N TYR A 256 15.40 -9.87 -7.21
CA TYR A 256 15.79 -8.47 -7.01
C TYR A 256 14.65 -7.61 -6.49
N ILE A 257 13.44 -7.74 -7.06
CA ILE A 257 12.26 -7.02 -6.58
C ILE A 257 12.02 -7.31 -5.09
N ASN A 258 12.10 -8.58 -4.70
CA ASN A 258 11.88 -8.97 -3.31
C ASN A 258 12.99 -8.48 -2.38
N LEU A 259 14.26 -8.57 -2.77
CA LEU A 259 15.39 -8.05 -1.98
C LEU A 259 15.25 -6.53 -1.76
N TYR A 260 14.82 -5.78 -2.77
CA TYR A 260 14.60 -4.34 -2.65
C TYR A 260 13.37 -4.01 -1.80
N ILE A 261 12.24 -4.67 -2.02
CA ILE A 261 11.05 -4.49 -1.16
C ILE A 261 11.44 -4.80 0.27
N LEU A 262 12.17 -5.91 0.47
CA LEU A 262 12.65 -6.33 1.77
C LEU A 262 13.57 -5.29 2.40
N SER A 263 14.52 -4.70 1.68
CA SER A 263 15.37 -3.64 2.25
C SER A 263 14.55 -2.47 2.80
N ILE A 264 13.41 -2.16 2.16
CA ILE A 264 12.51 -1.10 2.60
C ILE A 264 11.64 -1.54 3.77
N THR A 265 11.08 -2.76 3.71
CA THR A 265 10.30 -3.32 4.81
C THR A 265 11.17 -3.49 6.05
N PHE A 266 12.44 -3.84 5.88
CA PHE A 266 13.44 -4.02 6.92
C PHE A 266 13.65 -2.74 7.74
N VAL A 267 13.76 -1.59 7.08
CA VAL A 267 13.88 -0.29 7.78
C VAL A 267 12.62 0.09 8.54
N ILE A 268 11.46 -0.22 7.97
CA ILE A 268 10.17 0.00 8.62
C ILE A 268 10.00 -0.93 9.83
N SER A 269 10.37 -2.19 9.69
CA SER A 269 10.36 -3.21 10.74
C SER A 269 11.28 -2.85 11.92
N ILE A 270 12.50 -2.36 11.63
CA ILE A 270 13.41 -1.84 12.66
C ILE A 270 12.76 -0.71 13.46
N ASN A 271 12.05 0.20 12.78
CA ASN A 271 11.38 1.32 13.43
C ASN A 271 10.24 0.87 14.36
N LEU A 272 9.56 -0.24 14.04
CA LEU A 272 8.47 -0.77 14.85
C LEU A 272 8.94 -1.65 16.01
N ASN A 273 9.94 -2.51 15.78
CA ASN A 273 10.23 -3.63 16.68
C ASN A 273 11.59 -3.54 17.37
N GLN A 274 12.49 -2.65 16.93
CA GLN A 274 13.88 -2.51 17.41
C GLN A 274 14.74 -3.79 17.34
N LYS A 275 14.18 -4.89 16.82
CA LYS A 275 14.77 -6.20 16.62
C LYS A 275 14.66 -6.59 15.16
N ILE A 276 15.63 -7.37 14.70
CA ILE A 276 15.70 -7.90 13.35
C ILE A 276 15.80 -9.41 13.42
N ASN A 277 14.83 -10.12 12.85
CA ASN A 277 14.97 -11.53 12.57
C ASN A 277 15.53 -11.72 11.14
N PHE A 278 16.74 -12.27 10.98
CA PHE A 278 17.33 -12.52 9.64
C PHE A 278 16.53 -13.53 8.82
N LEU A 279 15.90 -14.49 9.48
CA LEU A 279 15.06 -15.48 8.81
C LEU A 279 13.76 -14.88 8.26
N SER A 280 13.39 -13.67 8.70
CA SER A 280 12.24 -12.95 8.16
C SER A 280 12.32 -12.71 6.65
N ILE A 281 13.53 -12.72 6.08
CA ILE A 281 13.75 -12.61 4.63
C ILE A 281 13.21 -13.84 3.90
N VAL A 282 13.55 -15.01 4.42
CA VAL A 282 13.13 -16.29 3.86
C VAL A 282 11.65 -16.50 4.14
N PHE A 283 11.21 -16.27 5.38
CA PHE A 283 9.83 -16.48 5.78
C PHE A 283 8.86 -15.50 5.13
N GLY A 284 9.22 -14.23 4.96
CA GLY A 284 8.39 -13.27 4.22
C GLY A 284 8.16 -13.68 2.77
N TYR A 285 9.17 -14.23 2.11
CA TYR A 285 9.03 -14.74 0.74
C TYR A 285 8.18 -16.02 0.67
N VAL A 286 8.50 -17.00 1.52
CA VAL A 286 7.83 -18.31 1.53
C VAL A 286 6.37 -18.17 1.96
N MET A 287 6.07 -17.32 2.96
CA MET A 287 4.72 -17.17 3.51
C MET A 287 3.79 -16.26 2.71
N ASN A 288 4.31 -15.43 1.80
CA ASN A 288 3.47 -14.53 1.01
C ASN A 288 2.40 -15.30 0.21
N LEU A 289 2.78 -16.40 -0.47
CA LEU A 289 1.85 -17.17 -1.29
C LEU A 289 0.83 -17.99 -0.46
N PRO A 290 1.23 -18.71 0.60
CA PRO A 290 0.29 -19.34 1.53
C PRO A 290 -0.70 -18.37 2.16
N ILE A 291 -0.22 -17.23 2.69
CA ILE A 291 -1.10 -16.22 3.31
C ILE A 291 -2.09 -15.69 2.29
N LEU A 292 -1.63 -15.39 1.08
CA LEU A 292 -2.48 -14.90 0.00
C LEU A 292 -3.55 -15.92 -0.41
N PHE A 293 -3.20 -17.20 -0.42
CA PHE A 293 -4.12 -18.28 -0.74
C PHE A 293 -5.17 -18.47 0.36
N VAL A 294 -4.74 -18.52 1.62
CA VAL A 294 -5.64 -18.62 2.78
C VAL A 294 -6.58 -17.42 2.85
N TYR A 295 -6.08 -16.22 2.55
CA TYR A 295 -6.90 -15.02 2.44
C TYR A 295 -8.08 -15.19 1.47
N GLN A 296 -7.80 -15.70 0.26
CA GLN A 296 -8.84 -15.90 -0.76
C GLN A 296 -9.85 -16.96 -0.32
N ILE A 297 -9.36 -18.08 0.21
CA ILE A 297 -10.21 -19.16 0.73
C ILE A 297 -11.15 -18.63 1.83
N LEU A 298 -10.60 -17.90 2.81
CA LEU A 298 -11.39 -17.30 3.88
C LEU A 298 -12.45 -16.37 3.30
N PHE A 299 -12.07 -15.49 2.38
CA PHE A 299 -13.00 -14.53 1.79
C PHE A 299 -14.19 -15.21 1.10
N TRP A 300 -13.92 -16.19 0.24
CA TRP A 300 -14.96 -16.84 -0.57
C TRP A 300 -15.82 -17.82 0.23
N LEU A 301 -15.25 -18.49 1.24
CA LEU A 301 -15.94 -19.55 1.96
C LEU A 301 -16.55 -19.11 3.29
N MET A 302 -16.24 -17.91 3.83
CA MET A 302 -16.72 -17.52 5.17
C MET A 302 -18.25 -17.55 5.33
N PHE A 303 -18.98 -17.30 4.25
CA PHE A 303 -20.45 -17.27 4.26
C PHE A 303 -21.09 -18.58 3.85
N ILE A 304 -20.32 -19.54 3.31
CA ILE A 304 -20.87 -20.81 2.83
C ILE A 304 -21.12 -21.74 4.04
N PRO A 305 -22.34 -22.27 4.23
CA PRO A 305 -22.61 -23.20 5.33
C PRO A 305 -21.84 -24.52 5.12
N HIS A 306 -21.48 -25.20 6.22
CA HIS A 306 -20.74 -26.47 6.26
C HIS A 306 -19.26 -26.44 5.78
N PHE A 307 -18.73 -25.28 5.40
CA PHE A 307 -17.30 -25.14 5.03
C PHE A 307 -16.39 -24.81 6.22
N GLU A 308 -16.92 -24.79 7.45
CA GLU A 308 -16.16 -24.51 8.68
C GLU A 308 -14.97 -25.44 8.86
N LEU A 309 -15.15 -26.75 8.67
CA LEU A 309 -14.09 -27.75 8.80
C LEU A 309 -12.92 -27.50 7.83
N ILE A 310 -13.22 -27.09 6.60
CA ILE A 310 -12.20 -26.79 5.59
C ILE A 310 -11.43 -25.54 5.99
N LEU A 311 -12.14 -24.50 6.42
CA LEU A 311 -11.52 -23.25 6.87
C LEU A 311 -10.64 -23.48 8.10
N ASP A 312 -11.13 -24.25 9.07
CA ASP A 312 -10.41 -24.61 10.28
C ASP A 312 -9.14 -25.40 9.98
N LEU A 313 -9.16 -26.30 8.99
CA LEU A 313 -7.97 -27.01 8.55
C LEU A 313 -6.92 -26.04 8.01
N PHE A 314 -7.31 -25.12 7.11
CA PHE A 314 -6.36 -24.15 6.53
C PHE A 314 -5.82 -23.16 7.57
N THR A 315 -6.70 -22.59 8.41
CA THR A 315 -6.31 -21.61 9.44
C THR A 315 -5.41 -22.24 10.50
N ASN A 316 -5.77 -23.41 11.02
CA ASN A 316 -4.95 -24.09 12.02
C ASN A 316 -3.59 -24.49 11.46
N THR A 317 -3.54 -24.96 10.21
CA THR A 317 -2.27 -25.32 9.57
C THR A 317 -1.37 -24.09 9.41
N LEU A 318 -1.94 -22.97 8.95
CA LEU A 318 -1.22 -21.71 8.81
C LEU A 318 -0.72 -21.19 10.17
N VAL A 319 -1.59 -21.15 11.18
CA VAL A 319 -1.21 -20.70 12.53
C VAL A 319 -0.12 -21.58 13.12
N LYS A 320 -0.25 -22.92 13.06
CA LYS A 320 0.79 -23.86 13.52
C LYS A 320 2.12 -23.65 12.79
N SER A 321 2.09 -23.41 11.47
CA SER A 321 3.31 -23.16 10.69
C SER A 321 4.02 -21.87 11.13
N ILE A 322 3.27 -20.85 11.52
CA ILE A 322 3.83 -19.57 12.00
C ILE A 322 4.42 -19.74 13.39
N TYR A 323 3.73 -20.45 14.30
CA TYR A 323 4.28 -20.77 15.62
C TYR A 323 5.58 -21.57 15.51
N PHE A 324 5.60 -22.63 14.70
CA PHE A 324 6.81 -23.43 14.46
C PHE A 324 7.98 -22.58 13.96
N ILE A 325 7.71 -21.64 13.05
CA ILE A 325 8.72 -20.72 12.55
C ILE A 325 9.19 -19.72 13.62
N SER A 326 8.28 -19.27 14.48
CA SER A 326 8.59 -18.31 15.55
C SER A 326 9.52 -18.86 16.63
N GLU A 327 9.54 -20.18 16.82
CA GLU A 327 10.46 -20.86 17.75
C GLU A 327 11.93 -20.78 17.28
N ILE A 328 12.17 -20.49 16.00
CA ILE A 328 13.52 -20.35 15.45
C ILE A 328 14.02 -18.92 15.73
N ASP A 329 14.68 -18.73 16.87
CA ASP A 329 15.25 -17.44 17.26
C ASP A 329 16.54 -17.12 16.48
N ALA A 330 16.42 -16.21 15.50
CA ALA A 330 17.54 -15.58 14.81
C ALA A 330 17.44 -14.05 14.90
N SER A 331 16.99 -13.55 16.06
CA SER A 331 16.78 -12.12 16.28
C SER A 331 18.03 -11.39 16.79
N ILE A 332 18.32 -10.22 16.22
CA ILE A 332 19.39 -9.30 16.67
C ILE A 332 18.75 -7.96 17.06
N LEU A 333 19.12 -7.44 18.23
CA LEU A 333 18.63 -6.16 18.74
C LEU A 333 19.50 -5.01 18.23
N ILE A 334 18.89 -3.98 17.64
CA ILE A 334 19.61 -2.82 17.08
C ILE A 334 19.35 -1.57 17.91
N LYS A 335 20.35 -1.15 18.69
CA LYS A 335 20.27 0.04 19.56
C LYS A 335 20.32 1.39 18.82
N ALA A 336 20.84 1.44 17.58
CA ALA A 336 21.05 2.70 16.83
C ALA A 336 20.01 2.95 15.72
N TYR A 337 18.74 2.63 15.97
CA TYR A 337 17.69 2.56 14.95
C TYR A 337 17.36 3.91 14.26
N VAL A 338 17.29 5.02 15.01
CA VAL A 338 16.89 6.34 14.47
C VAL A 338 17.84 6.84 13.38
N LYS A 339 19.15 6.62 13.56
CA LYS A 339 20.19 7.03 12.60
C LYS A 339 20.17 6.17 11.33
N ILE A 340 19.91 4.87 11.45
CA ILE A 340 19.83 3.94 10.31
C ILE A 340 18.60 4.26 9.46
N VAL A 341 17.45 4.50 10.09
CA VAL A 341 16.20 4.86 9.40
C VAL A 341 16.36 6.16 8.62
N THR A 342 16.97 7.18 9.22
CA THR A 342 17.21 8.48 8.55
C THR A 342 18.21 8.36 7.40
N ILE A 343 19.32 7.62 7.55
CA ILE A 343 20.30 7.38 6.47
C ILE A 343 19.67 6.59 5.31
N PHE A 344 18.81 5.62 5.62
CA PHE A 344 18.16 4.82 4.57
C PHE A 344 17.13 5.63 3.78
N TYR A 345 16.28 6.40 4.47
CA TYR A 345 15.34 7.28 3.77
C TYR A 345 16.06 8.34 2.94
N THR A 346 17.12 8.96 3.47
CA THR A 346 17.90 9.94 2.70
C THR A 346 18.60 9.31 1.50
N THR A 347 19.15 8.10 1.61
CA THR A 347 19.82 7.41 0.49
C THR A 347 18.84 6.97 -0.59
N ILE A 348 17.64 6.46 -0.27
CA ILE A 348 16.59 6.20 -1.27
C ILE A 348 16.17 7.51 -1.97
N TRP A 349 15.99 8.58 -1.21
CA TRP A 349 15.62 9.88 -1.78
C TRP A 349 16.72 10.49 -2.65
N ILE A 350 17.98 10.36 -2.25
CA ILE A 350 19.14 10.81 -3.03
C ILE A 350 19.31 9.96 -4.28
N THR A 351 19.22 8.63 -4.19
CA THR A 351 19.34 7.76 -5.38
C THR A 351 18.22 7.99 -6.39
N THR A 352 17.00 8.26 -5.91
CA THR A 352 15.86 8.57 -6.79
C THR A 352 15.96 9.95 -7.42
N SER A 353 16.40 10.97 -6.68
CA SER A 353 16.64 12.31 -7.22
C SER A 353 17.81 12.32 -8.20
N LEU A 354 18.90 11.63 -7.89
CA LEU A 354 20.03 11.41 -8.79
C LEU A 354 19.62 10.62 -10.03
N TRP A 355 18.75 9.62 -9.92
CA TRP A 355 18.25 8.87 -11.08
C TRP A 355 17.40 9.73 -12.02
N ILE A 356 16.50 10.55 -11.46
CA ILE A 356 15.72 11.53 -12.22
C ILE A 356 16.65 12.50 -12.97
N TYR A 357 17.75 12.89 -12.32
CA TYR A 357 18.78 13.76 -12.90
C TYR A 357 19.59 13.05 -14.00
N TYR A 358 20.11 11.85 -13.73
CA TYR A 358 20.99 11.09 -14.64
C TYR A 358 20.28 10.69 -15.95
N LYS A 359 18.99 10.34 -15.88
CA LYS A 359 18.18 10.00 -17.06
C LYS A 359 18.01 11.18 -18.03
N LYS A 360 18.23 12.42 -17.58
CA LYS A 360 18.22 13.65 -18.41
C LYS A 360 19.57 13.88 -19.10
N ILE A 361 20.68 13.46 -18.48
CA ILE A 361 22.04 13.65 -19.00
C ILE A 361 22.38 12.57 -20.05
N LEU A 362 22.13 11.29 -19.75
CA LEU A 362 22.40 10.17 -20.66
C LEU A 362 21.49 10.09 -21.91
N LYS A 363 20.58 11.06 -22.08
CA LYS A 363 19.76 11.20 -23.31
C LYS A 363 20.06 12.48 -24.09
N LYS A 364 20.98 13.31 -23.58
CA LYS A 364 21.51 14.48 -24.28
C LYS A 364 22.88 14.21 -24.92
N VAL A 365 23.50 13.08 -24.57
CA VAL A 365 24.53 12.39 -25.37
C VAL A 365 23.82 11.23 -26.05
#